data_AF-A0A0C1TQF8-F1
#
_entry.id   AF-A0A0C1TQF8-F1
#
_cell.length_a   1.000
_cell.length_b   1.000
_cell.length_c   1.000
_cell.angle_alpha   90.00
_cell.angle_beta   90.00
_cell.angle_gamma   90.00
#
_symmetry.space_group_name_H-M   'P 1'
#
loop_
_entity.id
_entity.type
_entity.pdbx_description
1 polymer ?
#
loop_
_entity_poly.entity_id
_entity_poly.type
_entity_poly.pdbx_seq_one_letter_code
_entity_poly.pdbx_strand_id
1 'polypeptide(L)'
;MKDRLIESTRYIILIAVIGSFAAAVTLIVYGGIFAFRTIIETLASGYVSSKGMKSLVLSFIEVVDTFLLGTVLYIISLALYELFVDDSVQVPEWLSIHSLDDLKYKLVGVVVVVIGVLFLGQVMTWDGQRDLLGYGVAASLVIAALTYFLSQKEK
;
A
#
# COMPACT_ATOMS: atom_id res chain seq x y z
N MET A 1 -27.18 -24.88 10.69
CA MET A 1 -27.57 -23.94 9.60
C MET A 1 -26.88 -22.58 9.72
N LYS A 2 -26.45 -22.16 10.93
CA LYS A 2 -25.61 -20.96 11.14
C LYS A 2 -24.19 -21.08 10.56
N ASP A 3 -23.62 -22.29 10.51
CA ASP A 3 -22.22 -22.50 10.09
C ASP A 3 -22.00 -22.32 8.57
N ARG A 4 -23.02 -22.65 7.75
CA ARG A 4 -22.93 -22.56 6.28
C ARG A 4 -22.89 -21.12 5.75
N LEU A 5 -23.45 -20.16 6.48
CA LEU A 5 -23.40 -18.74 6.10
C LEU A 5 -22.02 -18.15 6.39
N ILE A 6 -21.38 -18.56 7.49
CA ILE A 6 -20.02 -18.12 7.87
C ILE A 6 -18.99 -18.71 6.90
N GLU A 7 -19.13 -19.98 6.51
CA GLU A 7 -18.33 -20.62 5.44
C GLU A 7 -18.45 -19.91 4.09
N SER A 8 -19.63 -19.39 3.74
CA SER A 8 -19.85 -18.73 2.45
C SER A 8 -19.15 -17.35 2.36
N THR A 9 -19.03 -16.63 3.48
CA THR A 9 -18.25 -15.39 3.57
C THR A 9 -16.76 -15.60 3.30
N ARG A 10 -16.20 -16.76 3.71
CA ARG A 10 -14.78 -17.10 3.46
C ARG A 10 -14.46 -17.16 1.97
N TYR A 11 -15.36 -17.73 1.16
CA TYR A 11 -15.14 -17.87 -0.28
C TYR A 11 -15.04 -16.53 -1.02
N ILE A 12 -15.84 -15.53 -0.63
CA ILE A 12 -15.80 -14.20 -1.26
C ILE A 12 -14.48 -13.49 -0.94
N ILE A 13 -13.99 -13.64 0.30
CA ILE A 13 -12.76 -12.99 0.75
C ILE A 13 -11.53 -13.65 0.13
N LEU A 14 -11.59 -14.95 -0.12
CA LEU A 14 -10.52 -15.69 -0.81
C LEU A 14 -10.23 -15.12 -2.21
N ILE A 15 -11.26 -14.62 -2.91
CA ILE A 15 -11.09 -13.92 -4.19
C ILE A 15 -10.29 -12.62 -4.01
N ALA A 16 -10.58 -11.84 -2.95
CA ALA A 16 -9.85 -10.61 -2.64
C ALA A 16 -8.40 -10.88 -2.21
N VAL A 17 -8.15 -11.94 -1.45
CA VAL A 17 -6.80 -12.40 -1.08
C VAL A 17 -6.01 -12.77 -2.34
N ILE A 18 -6.56 -13.65 -3.18
CA ILE A 18 -5.87 -14.07 -4.42
C ILE A 18 -5.64 -12.88 -5.34
N GLY A 19 -6.62 -11.98 -5.48
CA GLY A 19 -6.51 -10.79 -6.31
C GLY A 19 -5.42 -9.83 -5.84
N SER A 20 -5.38 -9.52 -4.54
CA SER A 20 -4.36 -8.64 -3.95
C SER A 20 -2.97 -9.28 -3.96
N PHE A 21 -2.86 -10.59 -3.71
CA PHE A 21 -1.61 -11.34 -3.87
C PHE A 21 -1.09 -11.31 -5.31
N ALA A 22 -1.95 -11.61 -6.29
CA ALA A 22 -1.57 -11.60 -7.70
C ALA A 22 -1.13 -10.20 -8.17
N ALA A 23 -1.84 -9.16 -7.74
CA ALA A 23 -1.46 -7.77 -8.02
C ALA A 23 -0.11 -7.41 -7.38
N ALA A 24 0.13 -7.81 -6.13
CA ALA A 24 1.40 -7.62 -5.44
C ALA A 24 2.56 -8.27 -6.21
N VAL A 25 2.42 -9.55 -6.56
CA VAL A 25 3.42 -10.30 -7.33
C VAL A 25 3.67 -9.62 -8.69
N THR A 26 2.61 -9.20 -9.38
CA THR A 26 2.73 -8.53 -10.69
C THR A 26 3.55 -7.26 -10.59
N LEU A 27 3.27 -6.40 -9.59
CA LEU A 27 3.99 -5.15 -9.39
C LEU A 27 5.45 -5.39 -8.97
N ILE A 28 5.71 -6.34 -8.09
CA ILE A 28 7.07 -6.68 -7.67
C ILE A 28 7.88 -7.22 -8.86
N VAL A 29 7.30 -8.12 -9.66
CA VAL A 29 7.99 -8.65 -10.84
C VAL A 29 8.20 -7.57 -11.90
N TYR A 30 7.18 -6.76 -12.18
CA TYR A 30 7.27 -5.67 -13.16
C TYR A 30 8.29 -4.61 -12.75
N GLY A 31 8.23 -4.15 -11.49
CA GLY A 31 9.21 -3.22 -10.92
C GLY A 31 10.63 -3.77 -10.97
N GLY A 32 10.81 -5.07 -10.70
CA GLY A 32 12.09 -5.77 -10.83
C GLY A 32 12.63 -5.77 -12.25
N ILE A 33 11.79 -6.11 -13.23
CA ILE A 33 12.19 -6.10 -14.66
C ILE A 33 12.55 -4.67 -15.09
N PHE A 34 11.74 -3.68 -14.73
CA PHE A 34 11.97 -2.28 -15.08
C PHE A 34 13.27 -1.74 -14.46
N ALA A 35 13.52 -2.04 -13.19
CA ALA A 35 14.78 -1.70 -12.51
C ALA A 35 15.98 -2.34 -13.21
N PHE A 36 15.88 -3.63 -13.53
CA PHE A 36 16.97 -4.38 -14.17
C PHE A 36 17.31 -3.82 -15.55
N ARG A 37 16.29 -3.50 -16.37
CA ARG A 37 16.50 -2.84 -17.68
C ARG A 37 17.17 -1.48 -17.52
N THR A 38 16.68 -0.66 -16.59
CA THR A 38 17.23 0.67 -16.32
C THR A 38 18.72 0.60 -15.93
N ILE A 39 19.10 -0.38 -15.11
CA ILE A 39 20.49 -0.60 -14.71
C ILE A 39 21.34 -0.96 -15.94
N ILE A 40 20.91 -1.93 -16.75
CA ILE A 40 21.67 -2.37 -17.94
C ILE A 40 21.85 -1.23 -18.94
N GLU A 41 20.78 -0.49 -19.25
CA GLU A 41 20.82 0.62 -20.21
C GLU A 41 21.74 1.76 -19.73
N THR A 42 21.77 2.02 -18.43
CA THR A 42 22.64 3.03 -17.82
C THR A 42 24.11 2.62 -17.86
N LEU A 43 24.41 1.35 -17.55
CA LEU A 43 25.78 0.83 -17.65
C LEU A 43 26.26 0.76 -19.11
N ALA A 44 25.39 0.37 -20.04
CA ALA A 44 25.74 0.23 -21.45
C ALA A 44 25.95 1.57 -22.17
N SER A 45 25.23 2.62 -21.76
CA SER A 45 25.33 3.92 -22.41
C SER A 45 26.59 4.70 -22.02
N GLY A 46 27.12 4.58 -20.80
CA GLY A 46 28.40 5.20 -20.40
C GLY A 46 28.45 6.75 -20.45
N TYR A 47 27.36 7.41 -20.81
CA TYR A 47 27.27 8.87 -20.96
C TYR A 47 26.81 9.52 -19.64
N VAL A 48 27.73 10.14 -18.92
CA VAL A 48 27.42 10.89 -17.69
C VAL A 48 27.07 12.33 -18.06
N SER A 49 25.77 12.63 -18.12
CA SER A 49 25.24 13.98 -18.33
C SER A 49 24.33 14.38 -17.17
N SER A 50 24.38 15.65 -16.74
CA SER A 50 23.52 16.19 -15.67
C SER A 50 22.02 16.02 -15.96
N LYS A 51 21.61 15.97 -17.23
CA LYS A 51 20.21 15.72 -17.62
C LYS A 51 19.84 14.24 -17.53
N GLY A 52 20.78 13.35 -17.88
CA GLY A 52 20.61 11.90 -17.75
C GLY A 52 20.48 11.45 -16.30
N MET A 53 21.27 12.04 -15.39
CA MET A 53 21.18 11.75 -13.95
C MET A 53 19.80 12.08 -13.36
N LYS A 54 19.20 13.22 -13.74
CA LYS A 54 17.84 13.57 -13.27
C LYS A 54 16.80 12.57 -13.74
N SER A 55 16.88 12.14 -15.01
CA SER A 55 15.98 11.12 -15.56
C SER A 55 16.15 9.77 -14.86
N LEU A 56 17.41 9.39 -14.60
CA LEU A 56 17.74 8.14 -13.91
C LEU A 56 17.15 8.10 -12.49
N VAL A 57 17.33 9.18 -11.72
CA VAL A 57 16.77 9.29 -10.36
C VAL A 57 15.24 9.17 -10.41
N LEU A 58 14.58 9.80 -11.38
CA LEU A 58 13.13 9.72 -11.53
C LEU A 58 12.66 8.28 -11.81
N SER A 59 13.33 7.57 -12.71
CA SER A 59 13.03 6.15 -12.99
C SER A 59 13.22 5.25 -11.78
N PHE A 60 14.23 5.50 -10.94
CA PHE A 60 14.39 4.74 -9.69
C PHE A 60 13.34 5.07 -8.64
N ILE A 61 12.86 6.32 -8.57
CA ILE A 61 11.73 6.67 -7.69
C ILE A 61 10.47 5.90 -8.11
N GLU A 62 10.19 5.78 -9.41
CA GLU A 62 9.07 4.99 -9.93
C GLU A 62 9.19 3.49 -9.59
N VAL A 63 10.40 2.93 -9.68
CA VAL A 63 10.69 1.54 -9.27
C VAL A 63 10.40 1.35 -7.78
N VAL A 64 10.90 2.25 -6.94
CA VAL A 64 10.74 2.16 -5.47
C VAL A 64 9.27 2.27 -5.09
N ASP A 65 8.52 3.20 -5.69
CA ASP A 65 7.08 3.34 -5.48
C ASP A 65 6.32 2.07 -5.88
N THR A 66 6.66 1.49 -7.04
CA THR A 66 6.07 0.23 -7.51
C THR A 66 6.29 -0.92 -6.53
N PHE A 67 7.50 -1.06 -5.97
CA PHE A 67 7.80 -2.08 -4.96
C PHE A 67 7.07 -1.84 -3.64
N LEU A 68 6.94 -0.59 -3.23
CA LEU A 68 6.23 -0.21 -2.02
C LEU A 68 4.74 -0.55 -2.15
N LEU A 69 4.11 -0.18 -3.28
CA LEU A 69 2.73 -0.54 -3.58
C LEU A 69 2.54 -2.07 -3.62
N GLY A 70 3.45 -2.79 -4.28
CA GLY A 70 3.43 -4.26 -4.33
C GLY A 70 3.51 -4.89 -2.93
N THR A 71 4.38 -4.37 -2.07
CA THR A 71 4.54 -4.86 -0.69
C THR A 71 3.31 -4.55 0.17
N VAL A 72 2.72 -3.37 0.02
CA VAL A 72 1.46 -3.02 0.71
C VAL A 72 0.34 -3.97 0.31
N LEU A 73 0.18 -4.26 -0.99
CA LEU A 73 -0.82 -5.23 -1.45
C LEU A 73 -0.55 -6.65 -0.92
N TYR A 74 0.71 -7.04 -0.79
CA TYR A 74 1.09 -8.32 -0.19
C TYR A 74 0.71 -8.39 1.30
N ILE A 75 1.01 -7.34 2.06
CA ILE A 75 0.63 -7.25 3.49
C ILE A 75 -0.90 -7.30 3.64
N ILE A 76 -1.65 -6.56 2.80
CA ILE A 76 -3.11 -6.58 2.81
C ILE A 76 -3.64 -7.98 2.50
N SER A 77 -3.06 -8.67 1.51
CA SER A 77 -3.41 -10.05 1.19
C SER A 77 -3.24 -10.98 2.39
N LEU A 78 -2.12 -10.88 3.11
CA LEU A 78 -1.86 -11.70 4.29
C LEU A 78 -2.81 -11.37 5.44
N ALA A 79 -3.05 -10.07 5.70
CA ALA A 79 -3.97 -9.63 6.74
C ALA A 79 -5.42 -10.10 6.48
N LEU A 80 -5.88 -10.04 5.23
CA LEU A 80 -7.21 -10.55 4.85
C LEU A 80 -7.29 -12.08 4.97
N TYR A 81 -6.21 -12.79 4.65
CA TYR A 81 -6.16 -14.24 4.78
C TYR A 81 -6.22 -14.67 6.25
N GLU A 82 -5.39 -14.07 7.11
CA GLU A 82 -5.36 -14.39 8.54
C GLU A 82 -6.70 -14.08 9.21
N LEU A 83 -7.26 -12.90 8.94
CA LEU A 83 -8.47 -12.43 9.61
C LEU A 83 -9.72 -13.27 9.29
N PHE A 84 -9.80 -13.83 8.09
CA PHE A 84 -11.03 -14.45 7.60
C PHE A 84 -10.90 -15.93 7.27
N VAL A 85 -9.70 -16.41 6.89
CA VAL A 85 -9.49 -17.79 6.45
C VAL A 85 -8.92 -18.63 7.58
N ASP A 86 -7.75 -18.26 8.10
CA ASP A 86 -7.01 -19.09 9.07
C ASP A 86 -6.13 -18.22 9.98
N ASP A 87 -6.47 -18.20 11.27
CA ASP A 87 -5.77 -17.47 12.32
C ASP A 87 -4.61 -18.28 12.94
N SER A 88 -4.40 -19.53 12.52
CA SER A 88 -3.29 -20.38 12.98
C SER A 88 -1.98 -20.15 12.22
N VAL A 89 -2.01 -19.29 11.19
CA VAL A 89 -0.81 -18.88 10.47
C VAL A 89 0.08 -18.09 11.42
N GLN A 90 1.33 -18.52 11.58
CA GLN A 90 2.34 -17.80 12.36
C GLN A 90 2.72 -16.51 11.64
N VAL A 91 1.90 -15.48 11.81
CA VAL A 91 2.20 -14.12 11.44
C VAL A 91 2.98 -13.43 12.56
N PRO A 92 3.90 -12.53 12.23
CA PRO A 92 4.61 -11.75 13.24
C PRO A 92 3.63 -10.89 14.07
N GLU A 93 3.95 -10.69 15.36
CA GLU A 93 3.08 -10.10 16.41
C GLU A 93 2.37 -8.78 16.06
N TRP A 94 2.85 -8.04 15.06
CA TRP A 94 2.20 -6.83 14.57
C TRP A 94 0.90 -7.08 13.77
N LEU A 95 0.61 -8.32 13.34
CA LEU A 95 -0.58 -8.66 12.53
C LEU A 95 -1.77 -9.23 13.34
N SER A 96 -1.55 -9.87 14.50
CA SER A 96 -2.61 -10.51 15.32
C SER A 96 -3.73 -9.53 15.76
N ILE A 97 -5.01 -9.90 15.57
CA ILE A 97 -6.21 -9.08 15.88
C ILE A 97 -7.15 -9.86 16.80
N HIS A 98 -7.46 -9.34 17.98
CA HIS A 98 -8.27 -10.05 18.99
C HIS A 98 -9.71 -9.52 19.14
N SER A 99 -10.14 -8.48 18.40
CA SER A 99 -11.53 -8.00 18.40
C SER A 99 -11.93 -7.20 17.15
N LEU A 100 -13.23 -6.96 16.94
CA LEU A 100 -13.72 -6.10 15.84
C LEU A 100 -13.33 -4.63 15.99
N ASP A 101 -13.15 -4.15 17.22
CA ASP A 101 -12.62 -2.80 17.44
C ASP A 101 -11.15 -2.74 17.06
N ASP A 102 -10.38 -3.78 17.37
CA ASP A 102 -8.97 -3.91 16.99
C ASP A 102 -8.81 -3.96 15.45
N LEU A 103 -9.72 -4.65 14.76
CA LEU A 103 -9.82 -4.61 13.30
C LEU A 103 -10.12 -3.19 12.79
N LYS A 104 -11.08 -2.49 13.40
CA LYS A 104 -11.47 -1.13 13.01
C LYS A 104 -10.31 -0.15 13.18
N TYR A 105 -9.56 -0.24 14.28
CA TYR A 105 -8.38 0.57 14.53
C TYR A 105 -7.26 0.28 13.53
N LYS A 106 -6.93 -1.00 13.28
CA LYS A 106 -5.91 -1.37 12.31
C LYS A 106 -6.28 -0.95 10.88
N LEU A 107 -7.54 -1.13 10.48
CA LEU A 107 -8.02 -0.78 9.13
C LEU A 107 -8.01 0.74 8.91
N VAL A 108 -8.49 1.53 9.88
CA VAL A 108 -8.40 3.00 9.81
C VAL A 108 -6.94 3.46 9.83
N GLY A 109 -6.06 2.80 10.60
CA GLY A 109 -4.62 3.05 10.58
C GLY A 109 -4.00 2.89 9.19
N VAL A 110 -4.33 1.79 8.49
CA VAL A 110 -3.87 1.56 7.11
C VAL A 110 -4.40 2.64 6.16
N VAL A 111 -5.68 3.02 6.27
CA VAL A 111 -6.27 4.08 5.43
C VAL A 111 -5.56 5.41 5.63
N VAL A 112 -5.27 5.79 6.88
CA VAL A 112 -4.52 7.01 7.19
C VAL A 112 -3.12 6.98 6.57
N VAL A 113 -2.42 5.84 6.68
CA VAL A 113 -1.09 5.66 6.06
C VAL A 113 -1.15 5.77 4.54
N VAL A 114 -2.13 5.14 3.88
CA VAL A 114 -2.30 5.21 2.43
C VAL A 114 -2.56 6.64 1.97
N ILE A 115 -3.46 7.38 2.64
CA ILE A 115 -3.71 8.80 2.32
C ILE A 115 -2.43 9.63 2.47
N GLY A 116 -1.63 9.36 3.51
CA GLY A 116 -0.34 10.03 3.74
C GLY A 116 0.69 9.74 2.63
N VAL A 117 0.83 8.48 2.21
CA VAL A 117 1.75 8.08 1.14
C VAL A 117 1.32 8.69 -0.20
N LEU A 118 0.02 8.68 -0.53
CA LEU A 118 -0.50 9.29 -1.75
C LEU A 118 -0.25 10.80 -1.80
N PHE A 119 -0.39 11.50 -0.67
CA PHE A 119 -0.05 12.92 -0.58
C PHE A 119 1.46 13.16 -0.76
N LEU A 120 2.31 12.35 -0.14
CA LEU A 120 3.76 12.47 -0.24
C LEU A 120 4.23 12.23 -1.70
N GLY A 121 3.60 11.31 -2.42
CA GLY A 121 3.81 11.13 -3.86
C GLY A 121 3.44 12.37 -4.69
N GLN A 122 2.35 13.06 -4.34
CA GLN A 122 2.00 14.33 -4.99
C GLN A 122 3.02 15.45 -4.69
N VAL A 123 3.55 15.52 -3.46
CA VAL A 123 4.60 16.49 -3.09
C VAL A 123 5.90 16.22 -3.86
N MET A 124 6.30 14.96 -3.98
CA MET A 124 7.53 14.56 -4.68
C MET A 124 7.46 14.81 -6.20
N THR A 125 6.26 14.74 -6.78
CA THR A 125 6.01 14.93 -8.23
C THR A 125 5.53 16.35 -8.56
N TRP A 126 5.67 17.28 -7.63
CA TRP A 126 5.15 18.63 -7.79
C TRP A 126 5.89 19.42 -8.88
N ASP A 127 5.12 19.90 -9.86
CA ASP A 127 5.55 20.66 -11.03
C ASP A 127 5.46 22.19 -10.84
N GLY A 128 5.02 22.65 -9.66
CA GLY A 128 4.79 24.06 -9.36
C GLY A 128 3.44 24.62 -9.86
N GLN A 129 2.67 23.86 -10.65
CA GLN A 129 1.36 24.26 -11.16
C GLN A 129 0.19 23.65 -10.37
N ARG A 130 0.38 22.47 -9.76
CA ARG A 130 -0.67 21.84 -8.94
C ARG A 130 -0.83 22.53 -7.58
N ASP A 131 -2.09 22.71 -7.18
CA ASP A 131 -2.46 23.21 -5.86
C ASP A 131 -2.28 22.10 -4.80
N LEU A 132 -1.03 21.93 -4.35
CA LEU A 132 -0.65 21.04 -3.25
C LEU A 132 -1.36 21.37 -1.95
N LEU A 133 -1.68 22.65 -1.75
CA LEU A 133 -2.28 23.14 -0.52
C LEU A 133 -3.72 22.63 -0.40
N GLY A 134 -4.49 22.71 -1.49
CA GLY A 134 -5.84 22.13 -1.55
C GLY A 134 -5.85 20.62 -1.32
N TYR A 135 -4.92 19.88 -1.95
CA TYR A 135 -4.79 18.43 -1.77
C TYR A 135 -4.39 18.07 -0.34
N GLY A 136 -3.45 18.82 0.25
CA GLY A 136 -3.00 18.61 1.64
C GLY A 136 -4.10 18.91 2.65
N VAL A 137 -4.87 19.98 2.45
CA VAL A 137 -6.01 20.32 3.31
C VAL A 137 -7.08 19.23 3.24
N ALA A 138 -7.45 18.77 2.05
CA ALA A 138 -8.40 17.68 1.89
C ALA A 138 -7.93 16.38 2.57
N ALA A 139 -6.68 15.98 2.36
CA ALA A 139 -6.09 14.80 2.98
C ALA A 139 -6.07 14.91 4.52
N SER A 140 -5.63 16.06 5.05
CA SER A 140 -5.57 16.29 6.50
C SER A 140 -6.95 16.30 7.17
N LEU A 141 -7.98 16.83 6.50
CA LEU A 141 -9.36 16.79 6.99
C LEU A 141 -9.89 15.36 7.09
N VAL A 142 -9.64 14.54 6.08
CA VAL A 142 -10.07 13.13 6.09
C VAL A 142 -9.35 12.35 7.19
N ILE A 143 -8.03 12.54 7.34
CA ILE A 143 -7.26 11.92 8.42
C ILE A 143 -7.80 12.38 9.78
N ALA A 144 -8.00 13.68 9.98
CA ALA A 144 -8.51 14.22 11.24
C ALA A 144 -9.90 13.67 11.61
N ALA A 145 -10.80 13.56 10.64
CA ALA A 145 -12.14 13.00 10.85
C ALA A 145 -12.08 11.51 11.25
N LEU A 146 -11.22 10.73 10.58
CA LEU A 146 -11.03 9.31 10.89
C LEU A 146 -10.38 9.10 12.27
N THR A 147 -9.36 9.88 12.60
CA THR A 147 -8.71 9.85 13.91
C THR A 147 -9.66 10.28 15.03
N TYR A 148 -10.49 11.30 14.80
CA TYR A 148 -11.50 11.73 15.77
C TYR A 148 -12.58 10.65 16.01
N PHE A 149 -13.05 10.00 14.94
CA PHE A 149 -14.01 8.90 15.05
C PHE A 149 -13.47 7.68 15.81
N LEU A 150 -12.17 7.43 15.73
CA LEU A 150 -11.50 6.43 16.57
C LEU A 150 -11.42 6.89 18.03
N SER A 151 -10.96 8.12 18.27
CA SER A 151 -10.78 8.67 19.63
C SER A 151 -12.08 8.77 20.44
N GLN A 152 -13.23 8.96 19.78
CA GLN A 152 -14.53 9.07 20.47
C GLN A 152 -14.99 7.76 21.14
N LYS A 153 -14.38 6.62 20.82
CA LYS A 153 -14.77 5.30 21.36
C LYS A 153 -13.83 4.79 22.47
N GLU A 154 -12.78 5.53 22.83
CA GLU A 154 -11.84 5.17 23.90
C GLU A 154 -12.35 5.57 25.32
N LYS A 155 -13.65 5.86 25.44
CA LYS A 155 -14.32 6.16 26.72
C LYS A 155 -15.52 5.26 26.95
#